data_AF-A0A7J5F358-F1
#
_entry.id   AF-A0A7J5F358-F1
#
_cell.length_a   1.000
_cell.length_b   1.000
_cell.length_c   1.000
_cell.angle_alpha   90.00
_cell.angle_beta   90.00
_cell.angle_gamma   90.00
#
_symmetry.space_group_name_H-M   'P 1'
#
loop_
_entity.id
_entity.type
_entity.pdbx_description
1 polymer ?
#
loop_
_entity_poly.entity_id
_entity_poly.type
_entity_poly.pdbx_seq_one_letter_code
_entity_poly.pdbx_strand_id
1 'polypeptide(L)'
;MQRFRRHRSPFRRSSALSALLLLIIAVLPSAAQQRHYFYRGLGYGSESVINPGSLLLNAGFDILQSATHSRRLADIRLADGFTNVWRNLRDPFTPVRKFGVGRFIGQEVFPTSLSLEKAQWFPNYTLHFLGGGMDARMMYEWYDAHEVPYPAALAGLTVAAYHLVNEATEHYGYDGPNVDPVADIYLFNIGGALLFTSDAVAEFFSGTLNMTAWPGQPAWNPQYGTLENHGQYYIMKYRLPYGERTSLFYHFGDNGMLGVSYRHNDDESVTMSAGFAARELRTVDVTNGARSVTVSLGWIAGLFYDRNNSVLASVMASNRVNEKVRVNVYPGMVRLFGSTTGFFAGLGRDDRLVAGISFSWLPFGFALRNSPPPPPSL
;
A
#
# COMPACT_ATOMS: atom_id res chain seq x y z
N MET A 1 12.42 -54.31 -24.45
CA MET A 1 12.11 -53.10 -25.22
C MET A 1 11.39 -52.08 -24.32
N GLN A 2 12.13 -51.28 -23.56
CA GLN A 2 11.60 -50.20 -22.73
C GLN A 2 11.66 -48.89 -23.53
N ARG A 3 10.50 -48.30 -23.83
CA ARG A 3 10.41 -47.00 -24.52
C ARG A 3 10.67 -45.88 -23.51
N PHE A 4 11.84 -45.24 -23.64
CA PHE A 4 12.15 -43.97 -22.99
C PHE A 4 11.13 -42.89 -23.40
N ARG A 5 10.28 -42.48 -22.46
CA ARG A 5 9.46 -41.27 -22.59
C ARG A 5 10.40 -40.07 -22.44
N ARG A 6 10.65 -39.35 -23.54
CA ARG A 6 11.32 -38.05 -23.53
C ARG A 6 10.48 -37.05 -22.72
N HIS A 7 11.01 -36.60 -21.58
CA HIS A 7 10.53 -35.41 -20.90
C HIS A 7 10.70 -34.21 -21.84
N ARG A 8 9.58 -33.64 -22.31
CA ARG A 8 9.59 -32.34 -22.98
C ARG A 8 9.68 -31.26 -21.89
N SER A 9 10.74 -30.47 -21.92
CA SER A 9 10.93 -29.30 -21.05
C SER A 9 9.85 -28.24 -21.30
N PRO A 10 9.17 -27.69 -20.28
CA PRO A 10 8.19 -26.62 -20.45
C PRO A 10 8.85 -25.23 -20.38
N PHE A 11 9.96 -25.02 -21.12
CA PHE A 11 10.70 -23.74 -21.13
C PHE A 11 10.57 -23.02 -22.47
N ARG A 12 9.32 -22.77 -22.92
CA ARG A 12 9.01 -21.87 -24.03
C ARG A 12 7.66 -21.18 -23.82
N ARG A 13 7.52 -20.37 -22.76
CA ARG A 13 6.48 -19.31 -22.62
C ARG A 13 6.94 -18.23 -21.63
N SER A 14 8.14 -17.68 -21.85
CA SER A 14 8.74 -16.60 -21.04
C SER A 14 8.61 -15.22 -21.71
N SER A 15 7.97 -15.12 -22.88
CA SER A 15 7.90 -13.88 -23.68
C SER A 15 6.88 -12.85 -23.17
N ALA A 16 5.84 -13.26 -22.45
CA ALA A 16 4.76 -12.35 -22.03
C ALA A 16 5.17 -11.40 -20.89
N LEU A 17 6.03 -11.85 -19.96
CA LEU A 17 6.44 -11.02 -18.83
C LEU A 17 7.55 -10.03 -19.20
N SER A 18 8.50 -10.44 -20.04
CA SER A 18 9.46 -9.49 -20.59
C SER A 18 8.72 -8.37 -21.32
N ALA A 19 7.64 -8.68 -22.04
CA ALA A 19 6.78 -7.67 -22.66
C ALA A 19 6.03 -6.79 -21.63
N LEU A 20 5.59 -7.35 -20.49
CA LEU A 20 4.87 -6.61 -19.43
C LEU A 20 5.78 -5.66 -18.63
N LEU A 21 6.97 -6.14 -18.21
CA LEU A 21 7.99 -5.30 -17.57
C LEU A 21 8.48 -4.22 -18.54
N LEU A 22 8.66 -4.56 -19.82
CA LEU A 22 8.98 -3.58 -20.85
C LEU A 22 7.83 -2.59 -21.08
N LEU A 23 6.55 -3.00 -20.94
CA LEU A 23 5.41 -2.08 -21.06
C LEU A 23 5.35 -1.08 -19.89
N ILE A 24 5.52 -1.54 -18.65
CA ILE A 24 5.54 -0.66 -17.47
C ILE A 24 6.71 0.34 -17.55
N ILE A 25 7.86 -0.11 -18.06
CA ILE A 25 9.04 0.75 -18.28
C ILE A 25 8.83 1.70 -19.47
N ALA A 26 8.14 1.28 -20.54
CA ALA A 26 8.03 2.04 -21.78
C ALA A 26 6.87 3.04 -21.83
N VAL A 27 5.88 2.94 -20.94
CA VAL A 27 4.71 3.83 -20.99
C VAL A 27 4.83 5.06 -20.09
N LEU A 28 5.86 5.14 -19.25
CA LEU A 28 6.11 6.38 -18.51
C LEU A 28 6.78 7.39 -19.44
N PRO A 29 6.16 8.57 -19.67
CA PRO A 29 6.64 9.54 -20.64
C PRO A 29 8.09 9.94 -20.38
N SER A 30 8.83 10.11 -21.48
CA SER A 30 10.20 10.62 -21.47
C SER A 30 10.27 11.98 -20.80
N ALA A 31 11.40 12.22 -20.13
CA ALA A 31 11.90 13.38 -19.37
C ALA A 31 11.71 14.79 -19.99
N ALA A 32 10.52 15.14 -20.46
CA ALA A 32 10.08 16.53 -20.42
C ALA A 32 9.85 16.88 -18.94
N GLN A 33 10.28 18.06 -18.52
CA GLN A 33 10.20 18.55 -17.14
C GLN A 33 8.74 18.56 -16.68
N GLN A 34 8.28 17.44 -16.15
CA GLN A 34 6.92 17.26 -15.66
C GLN A 34 6.80 18.03 -14.36
N ARG A 35 5.73 18.81 -14.23
CA ARG A 35 5.41 19.51 -12.99
C ARG A 35 5.28 18.51 -11.86
N HIS A 36 5.84 18.83 -10.69
CA HIS A 36 5.68 18.02 -9.49
C HIS A 36 4.32 18.32 -8.85
N TYR A 37 3.52 17.29 -8.62
CA TYR A 37 2.17 17.36 -8.09
C TYR A 37 2.05 16.76 -6.69
N PHE A 38 2.76 15.66 -6.42
CA PHE A 38 2.62 14.88 -5.20
C PHE A 38 3.86 14.91 -4.30
N TYR A 39 5.06 14.96 -4.88
CA TYR A 39 6.32 15.10 -4.14
C TYR A 39 6.79 16.55 -4.17
N ARG A 40 7.03 17.16 -3.01
CA ARG A 40 7.43 18.58 -2.86
C ARG A 40 8.79 18.75 -2.20
N GLY A 41 9.43 17.67 -1.76
CA GLY A 41 10.73 17.71 -1.10
C GLY A 41 10.68 18.28 0.31
N LEU A 42 9.58 18.08 1.05
CA LEU A 42 9.48 18.58 2.42
C LEU A 42 10.43 17.85 3.37
N GLY A 43 11.27 18.60 4.09
CA GLY A 43 12.20 18.08 5.10
C GLY A 43 11.56 17.73 6.46
N TYR A 44 10.23 17.61 6.52
CA TYR A 44 9.47 17.26 7.72
C TYR A 44 8.24 16.40 7.38
N GLY A 45 7.58 15.90 8.41
CA GLY A 45 6.32 15.17 8.31
C GLY A 45 6.46 13.83 7.60
N SER A 46 5.32 13.25 7.21
CA SER A 46 5.28 12.00 6.46
C SER A 46 6.00 12.05 5.11
N GLU A 47 6.13 13.22 4.49
CA GLU A 47 6.78 13.35 3.20
C GLU A 47 8.30 13.19 3.33
N SER A 48 8.87 13.60 4.46
CA SER A 48 10.31 13.47 4.73
C SER A 48 10.81 12.03 4.87
N VAL A 49 9.91 11.07 5.04
CA VAL A 49 10.26 9.64 5.09
C VAL A 49 9.95 8.93 3.79
N ILE A 50 9.43 9.63 2.77
CA ILE A 50 9.15 9.05 1.45
C ILE A 50 10.46 8.89 0.70
N ASN A 51 10.75 7.64 0.33
CA ASN A 51 11.78 7.24 -0.60
C ASN A 51 11.43 5.85 -1.15
N PRO A 52 12.08 5.38 -2.22
CA PRO A 52 11.76 4.09 -2.83
C PRO A 52 11.83 2.90 -1.85
N GLY A 53 12.77 2.94 -0.91
CA GLY A 53 12.93 1.87 0.09
C GLY A 53 11.82 1.87 1.13
N SER A 54 11.45 3.03 1.66
CA SER A 54 10.33 3.13 2.62
C SER A 54 8.99 2.83 1.94
N LEU A 55 8.81 3.20 0.68
CA LEU A 55 7.62 2.83 -0.09
C LEU A 55 7.53 1.32 -0.27
N LEU A 56 8.62 0.65 -0.65
CA LEU A 56 8.68 -0.81 -0.75
C LEU A 56 8.33 -1.49 0.58
N LEU A 57 8.80 -0.95 1.70
CA LEU A 57 8.50 -1.51 3.02
C LEU A 57 7.06 -1.26 3.48
N ASN A 58 6.52 -0.07 3.21
CA ASN A 58 5.15 0.29 3.58
C ASN A 58 4.12 -0.43 2.73
N ALA A 59 4.26 -0.36 1.41
CA ALA A 59 3.28 -0.88 0.46
C ALA A 59 3.53 -2.36 0.10
N GLY A 60 4.80 -2.80 0.06
CA GLY A 60 5.13 -4.17 -0.30
C GLY A 60 4.86 -5.19 0.80
N PHE A 61 4.75 -4.76 2.05
CA PHE A 61 4.42 -5.62 3.19
C PHE A 61 3.12 -5.18 3.86
N ASP A 62 2.27 -4.41 3.18
CA ASP A 62 1.07 -3.79 3.76
C ASP A 62 0.14 -4.83 4.41
N ILE A 63 0.04 -6.02 3.81
CA ILE A 63 -0.79 -7.13 4.31
C ILE A 63 -0.37 -7.65 5.69
N LEU A 64 0.88 -7.43 6.13
CA LEU A 64 1.34 -7.85 7.46
C LEU A 64 0.71 -7.03 8.60
N GLN A 65 -0.07 -5.99 8.25
CA GLN A 65 -0.95 -5.31 9.19
C GLN A 65 -2.14 -6.18 9.61
N SER A 66 -2.60 -7.07 8.72
CA SER A 66 -3.71 -8.00 8.98
C SER A 66 -3.36 -8.97 10.12
N ALA A 67 -4.35 -9.31 10.94
CA ALA A 67 -4.18 -10.30 12.00
C ALA A 67 -3.85 -11.70 11.47
N THR A 68 -4.19 -12.00 10.21
CA THR A 68 -3.97 -13.32 9.59
C THR A 68 -2.55 -13.55 9.11
N HIS A 69 -1.68 -12.53 9.15
CA HIS A 69 -0.31 -12.61 8.67
C HIS A 69 0.70 -12.40 9.79
N SER A 70 1.83 -13.09 9.70
CA SER A 70 2.91 -12.92 10.66
C SER A 70 3.72 -11.68 10.32
N ARG A 71 3.99 -10.84 11.32
CA ARG A 71 4.92 -9.71 11.18
C ARG A 71 6.38 -10.12 11.18
N ARG A 72 6.70 -11.38 11.52
CA ARG A 72 8.08 -11.88 11.50
C ARG A 72 8.49 -12.13 10.06
N LEU A 73 9.52 -11.43 9.60
CA LEU A 73 10.01 -11.51 8.23
C LEU A 73 10.45 -12.95 7.85
N ALA A 74 10.98 -13.70 8.82
CA ALA A 74 11.40 -15.09 8.64
C ALA A 74 10.22 -16.07 8.41
N ASP A 75 9.00 -15.71 8.81
CA ASP A 75 7.81 -16.55 8.58
C ASP A 75 7.24 -16.39 7.16
N ILE A 76 7.67 -15.34 6.44
CA ILE A 76 7.16 -15.00 5.12
C ILE A 76 7.85 -15.87 4.08
N ARG A 77 7.13 -16.83 3.51
CA ARG A 77 7.63 -17.69 2.44
C ARG A 77 7.52 -16.99 1.07
N LEU A 78 8.26 -15.90 0.91
CA LEU A 78 8.21 -15.07 -0.30
C LEU A 78 8.38 -15.87 -1.59
N ALA A 79 9.28 -16.86 -1.62
CA ALA A 79 9.50 -17.69 -2.81
C ALA A 79 8.24 -18.49 -3.21
N ASP A 80 7.50 -19.03 -2.23
CA ASP A 80 6.25 -19.74 -2.47
C ASP A 80 5.17 -18.76 -2.97
N GLY A 81 5.07 -17.60 -2.33
CA GLY A 81 4.17 -16.51 -2.74
C GLY A 81 4.42 -16.05 -4.17
N PHE A 82 5.68 -15.73 -4.51
CA PHE A 82 6.09 -15.37 -5.87
C PHE A 82 5.78 -16.47 -6.87
N THR A 83 6.03 -17.73 -6.52
CA THR A 83 5.71 -18.87 -7.41
C THR A 83 4.21 -18.94 -7.69
N ASN A 84 3.38 -18.73 -6.68
CA ASN A 84 1.92 -18.75 -6.83
C ASN A 84 1.42 -17.54 -7.65
N VAL A 85 1.86 -16.33 -7.33
CA VAL A 85 1.54 -15.11 -8.09
C VAL A 85 1.96 -15.28 -9.55
N TRP A 86 3.20 -15.72 -9.77
CA TRP A 86 3.76 -15.96 -11.10
C TRP A 86 2.91 -16.92 -11.94
N ARG A 87 2.45 -18.01 -11.33
CA ARG A 87 1.62 -19.00 -12.03
C ARG A 87 0.29 -18.39 -12.49
N ASN A 88 -0.33 -17.56 -11.65
CA ASN A 88 -1.60 -16.89 -11.99
C ASN A 88 -1.40 -15.81 -13.05
N LEU A 89 -0.30 -15.03 -12.98
CA LEU A 89 0.01 -14.02 -13.99
C LEU A 89 0.40 -14.63 -15.34
N ARG A 90 1.14 -15.75 -15.36
CA ARG A 90 1.58 -16.38 -16.61
C ARG A 90 0.43 -16.99 -17.43
N ASP A 91 -0.65 -17.39 -16.77
CA ASP A 91 -1.86 -17.91 -17.41
C ASP A 91 -3.11 -17.32 -16.74
N PRO A 92 -3.41 -16.02 -16.96
CA PRO A 92 -4.44 -15.30 -16.23
C PRO A 92 -5.85 -15.79 -16.59
N PHE A 93 -6.02 -16.42 -17.75
CA PHE A 93 -7.31 -16.93 -18.19
C PHE A 93 -7.76 -18.17 -17.42
N THR A 94 -6.82 -18.98 -16.92
CA THR A 94 -7.18 -20.19 -16.16
C THR A 94 -7.84 -19.89 -14.80
N PRO A 95 -7.28 -19.06 -13.91
CA PRO A 95 -7.96 -18.68 -12.68
C PRO A 95 -9.28 -17.95 -12.98
N VAL A 96 -9.31 -17.03 -13.94
CA VAL A 96 -10.55 -16.30 -14.31
C VAL A 96 -11.64 -17.25 -14.83
N ARG A 97 -11.31 -18.25 -15.66
CA ARG A 97 -12.30 -19.23 -16.13
C ARG A 97 -12.82 -20.12 -15.01
N LYS A 98 -11.95 -20.54 -14.08
CA LYS A 98 -12.35 -21.37 -12.93
C LYS A 98 -13.25 -20.59 -11.96
N PHE A 99 -12.87 -19.34 -11.69
CA PHE A 99 -13.66 -18.42 -10.88
C PHE A 99 -14.96 -18.00 -11.59
N GLY A 100 -14.96 -17.92 -12.91
CA GLY A 100 -16.10 -17.51 -13.74
C GLY A 100 -16.00 -16.03 -14.12
N VAL A 101 -16.02 -15.75 -15.42
CA VAL A 101 -15.80 -14.41 -15.99
C VAL A 101 -16.78 -13.37 -15.44
N GLY A 102 -18.08 -13.70 -15.34
CA GLY A 102 -19.07 -12.77 -14.79
C GLY A 102 -18.84 -12.41 -13.33
N ARG A 103 -18.35 -13.36 -12.52
CA ARG A 103 -17.97 -13.10 -11.12
C ARG A 103 -16.71 -12.27 -11.04
N PHE A 104 -15.69 -12.58 -11.84
CA PHE A 104 -14.48 -11.77 -11.92
C PHE A 104 -14.83 -10.31 -12.24
N ILE A 105 -15.63 -10.06 -13.28
CA ILE A 105 -16.06 -8.71 -13.65
C ILE A 105 -16.88 -8.05 -12.52
N GLY A 106 -17.79 -8.79 -11.89
CA GLY A 106 -18.71 -8.21 -10.90
C GLY A 106 -18.17 -8.07 -9.48
N GLN A 107 -17.09 -8.77 -9.12
CA GLN A 107 -16.49 -8.74 -7.78
C GLN A 107 -15.14 -8.02 -7.79
N GLU A 108 -14.30 -8.25 -8.81
CA GLU A 108 -12.96 -7.67 -8.88
C GLU A 108 -12.93 -6.34 -9.65
N VAL A 109 -13.75 -6.19 -10.69
CA VAL A 109 -13.60 -5.08 -11.65
C VAL A 109 -14.61 -3.97 -11.41
N PHE A 110 -15.91 -4.29 -11.32
CA PHE A 110 -16.97 -3.29 -11.21
C PHE A 110 -17.80 -3.47 -9.93
N PRO A 111 -18.29 -2.36 -9.35
CA PRO A 111 -19.16 -2.38 -8.17
C PRO A 111 -20.58 -2.84 -8.51
N THR A 112 -20.75 -4.11 -8.89
CA THR A 112 -22.07 -4.66 -9.27
C THR A 112 -22.92 -5.06 -8.06
N SER A 113 -22.35 -4.98 -6.85
CA SER A 113 -23.02 -5.29 -5.58
C SER A 113 -22.55 -4.36 -4.47
N LEU A 114 -23.48 -4.04 -3.56
CA LEU A 114 -23.18 -3.33 -2.30
C LEU A 114 -22.84 -4.30 -1.15
N SER A 115 -22.84 -5.62 -1.40
CA SER A 115 -22.41 -6.59 -0.40
C SER A 115 -20.91 -6.47 -0.15
N LEU A 116 -20.52 -6.32 1.11
CA LEU A 116 -19.11 -6.26 1.52
C LEU A 116 -18.33 -7.53 1.12
N GLU A 117 -18.99 -8.69 1.09
CA GLU A 117 -18.38 -9.96 0.67
C GLU A 117 -18.02 -9.98 -0.83
N LYS A 118 -18.60 -9.05 -1.61
CA LYS A 118 -18.40 -8.88 -3.06
C LYS A 118 -17.73 -7.54 -3.40
N ALA A 119 -17.08 -6.92 -2.41
CA ALA A 119 -16.49 -5.60 -2.53
C ALA A 119 -14.97 -5.63 -2.79
N GLN A 120 -14.45 -6.71 -3.40
CA GLN A 120 -13.03 -6.83 -3.79
C GLN A 120 -12.60 -5.71 -4.74
N TRP A 121 -13.51 -5.20 -5.57
CA TRP A 121 -13.28 -4.02 -6.40
C TRP A 121 -12.85 -2.78 -5.60
N PHE A 122 -13.22 -2.66 -4.32
CA PHE A 122 -12.94 -1.47 -3.53
C PHE A 122 -11.43 -1.25 -3.26
N PRO A 123 -10.67 -2.20 -2.68
CA PRO A 123 -9.22 -2.09 -2.60
C PRO A 123 -8.59 -1.98 -4.00
N ASN A 124 -9.13 -2.65 -5.01
CA ASN A 124 -8.61 -2.57 -6.38
C ASN A 124 -8.65 -1.13 -6.94
N TYR A 125 -9.74 -0.39 -6.71
CA TYR A 125 -9.82 1.03 -7.12
C TYR A 125 -9.02 1.95 -6.19
N THR A 126 -9.08 1.76 -4.89
CA THR A 126 -8.52 2.72 -3.93
C THR A 126 -7.02 2.54 -3.74
N LEU A 127 -6.55 1.32 -3.53
CA LEU A 127 -5.13 0.99 -3.33
C LEU A 127 -4.40 0.82 -4.66
N HIS A 128 -4.87 -0.09 -5.51
CA HIS A 128 -4.13 -0.48 -6.71
C HIS A 128 -4.19 0.58 -7.82
N PHE A 129 -5.38 1.12 -8.10
CA PHE A 129 -5.56 2.09 -9.18
C PHE A 129 -5.21 3.53 -8.78
N LEU A 130 -5.89 4.08 -7.77
CA LEU A 130 -5.66 5.46 -7.34
C LEU A 130 -4.35 5.60 -6.55
N GLY A 131 -4.15 4.75 -5.53
CA GLY A 131 -2.93 4.73 -4.72
C GLY A 131 -1.69 4.40 -5.57
N GLY A 132 -1.69 3.26 -6.26
CA GLY A 132 -0.57 2.82 -7.10
C GLY A 132 -0.25 3.77 -8.25
N GLY A 133 -1.27 4.36 -8.86
CA GLY A 133 -1.08 5.41 -9.88
C GLY A 133 -0.44 6.68 -9.32
N MET A 134 -0.92 7.15 -8.16
CA MET A 134 -0.33 8.30 -7.47
C MET A 134 1.10 8.02 -7.02
N ASP A 135 1.38 6.83 -6.49
CA ASP A 135 2.74 6.39 -6.13
C ASP A 135 3.68 6.38 -7.34
N ALA A 136 3.21 5.91 -8.51
CA ALA A 136 4.02 5.91 -9.72
C ALA A 136 4.42 7.33 -10.13
N ARG A 137 3.48 8.28 -10.07
CA ARG A 137 3.77 9.69 -10.34
C ARG A 137 4.66 10.32 -9.25
N MET A 138 4.38 10.05 -7.98
CA MET A 138 5.16 10.55 -6.85
C MET A 138 6.60 10.02 -6.86
N MET A 139 6.83 8.76 -7.21
CA MET A 139 8.18 8.19 -7.32
C MET A 139 8.94 8.75 -8.50
N TYR A 140 8.27 9.02 -9.63
CA TYR A 140 8.88 9.74 -10.74
C TYR A 140 9.38 11.12 -10.27
N GLU A 141 8.52 11.88 -9.59
CA GLU A 141 8.84 13.21 -9.06
C GLU A 141 9.95 13.15 -8.00
N TRP A 142 9.96 12.11 -7.16
CA TRP A 142 11.04 11.88 -6.19
C TRP A 142 12.37 11.63 -6.89
N TYR A 143 12.42 10.74 -7.88
CA TYR A 143 13.67 10.46 -8.61
C TYR A 143 14.15 11.67 -9.40
N ASP A 144 13.25 12.42 -10.02
CA ASP A 144 13.54 13.65 -10.75
C ASP A 144 14.10 14.74 -9.81
N ALA A 145 13.46 14.96 -8.64
CA ALA A 145 13.92 15.91 -7.62
C ALA A 145 15.30 15.58 -7.04
N HIS A 146 15.71 14.31 -7.09
CA HIS A 146 17.02 13.85 -6.62
C HIS A 146 18.01 13.60 -7.77
N GLU A 147 17.69 14.04 -8.97
CA GLU A 147 18.55 13.94 -10.16
C GLU A 147 18.97 12.49 -10.47
N VAL A 148 18.12 11.51 -10.13
CA VAL A 148 18.39 10.10 -10.39
C VAL A 148 18.09 9.81 -11.87
N PRO A 149 19.01 9.16 -12.60
CA PRO A 149 18.82 8.91 -14.02
C PRO A 149 17.65 7.97 -14.29
N TYR A 150 16.94 8.23 -15.38
CA TYR A 150 15.75 7.46 -15.82
C TYR A 150 14.62 7.42 -14.76
N PRO A 151 14.16 8.59 -14.25
CA PRO A 151 13.19 8.66 -13.15
C PRO A 151 11.90 7.90 -13.44
N ALA A 152 11.44 7.93 -14.69
CA ALA A 152 10.30 7.16 -15.17
C ALA A 152 10.50 5.65 -15.00
N ALA A 153 11.57 5.09 -15.56
CA ALA A 153 11.81 3.64 -15.50
C ALA A 153 11.98 3.15 -14.05
N LEU A 154 12.65 3.94 -13.20
CA LEU A 154 12.84 3.60 -11.80
C LEU A 154 11.55 3.72 -10.98
N ALA A 155 10.70 4.70 -11.26
CA ALA A 155 9.38 4.80 -10.64
C ALA A 155 8.51 3.57 -10.97
N GLY A 156 8.45 3.20 -12.26
CA GLY A 156 7.75 2.01 -12.72
C GLY A 156 8.29 0.73 -12.06
N LEU A 157 9.62 0.61 -11.93
CA LEU A 157 10.25 -0.52 -11.25
C LEU A 157 9.90 -0.57 -9.76
N THR A 158 9.97 0.56 -9.06
CA THR A 158 9.66 0.63 -7.62
C THR A 158 8.21 0.25 -7.34
N VAL A 159 7.26 0.76 -8.13
CA VAL A 159 5.84 0.45 -7.98
C VAL A 159 5.55 -1.01 -8.34
N ALA A 160 6.11 -1.51 -9.45
CA ALA A 160 5.97 -2.92 -9.81
C ALA A 160 6.56 -3.84 -8.74
N ALA A 161 7.72 -3.48 -8.17
CA ALA A 161 8.38 -4.27 -7.14
C ALA A 161 7.52 -4.35 -5.88
N TYR A 162 6.99 -3.23 -5.37
CA TYR A 162 6.20 -3.31 -4.14
C TYR A 162 4.89 -4.04 -4.36
N HIS A 163 4.18 -3.85 -5.49
CA HIS A 163 2.94 -4.60 -5.72
C HIS A 163 3.22 -6.11 -5.79
N LEU A 164 4.26 -6.53 -6.50
CA LEU A 164 4.62 -7.95 -6.57
C LEU A 164 5.04 -8.53 -5.21
N VAL A 165 5.75 -7.75 -4.38
CA VAL A 165 6.07 -8.17 -3.01
C VAL A 165 4.80 -8.27 -2.17
N ASN A 166 3.87 -7.32 -2.27
CA ASN A 166 2.61 -7.36 -1.55
C ASN A 166 1.81 -8.63 -1.91
N GLU A 167 1.60 -8.89 -3.20
CA GLU A 167 0.94 -10.11 -3.69
C GLU A 167 1.60 -11.39 -3.18
N ALA A 168 2.94 -11.44 -3.21
CA ALA A 168 3.69 -12.58 -2.72
C ALA A 168 3.54 -12.76 -1.19
N THR A 169 3.53 -11.66 -0.44
CA THR A 169 3.34 -11.68 1.02
C THR A 169 1.92 -12.06 1.41
N GLU A 170 0.91 -11.73 0.62
CA GLU A 170 -0.47 -12.10 0.89
C GLU A 170 -0.77 -13.58 0.58
N HIS A 171 -0.03 -14.14 -0.38
CA HIS A 171 -0.36 -15.45 -0.94
C HIS A 171 0.63 -16.56 -0.63
N TYR A 172 1.62 -16.34 0.24
CA TYR A 172 2.57 -17.39 0.61
C TYR A 172 1.90 -18.59 1.31
N GLY A 173 0.70 -18.42 1.88
CA GLY A 173 -0.05 -19.47 2.58
C GLY A 173 -0.90 -20.38 1.68
N TYR A 174 -1.01 -20.08 0.38
CA TYR A 174 -1.93 -20.78 -0.52
C TYR A 174 -1.29 -21.12 -1.86
N ASP A 175 -1.56 -22.35 -2.31
CA ASP A 175 -1.11 -22.86 -3.59
C ASP A 175 -2.32 -23.21 -4.46
N GLY A 176 -2.76 -22.29 -5.32
CA GLY A 176 -3.82 -22.56 -6.28
C GLY A 176 -4.16 -21.39 -7.21
N PRO A 177 -5.16 -21.58 -8.10
CA PRO A 177 -5.74 -20.50 -8.87
C PRO A 177 -6.23 -19.36 -7.96
N ASN A 178 -5.81 -18.13 -8.25
CA ASN A 178 -6.30 -16.91 -7.62
C ASN A 178 -6.53 -15.83 -8.68
N VAL A 179 -7.63 -15.11 -8.57
CA VAL A 179 -7.98 -14.02 -9.48
C VAL A 179 -7.49 -12.66 -9.01
N ASP A 180 -7.25 -12.48 -7.70
CA ASP A 180 -6.84 -11.19 -7.11
C ASP A 180 -5.59 -10.63 -7.82
N PRO A 181 -4.45 -11.36 -7.92
CA PRO A 181 -3.24 -10.81 -8.56
C PRO A 181 -3.45 -10.49 -10.05
N VAL A 182 -4.41 -11.14 -10.70
CA VAL A 182 -4.73 -10.89 -12.12
C VAL A 182 -5.44 -9.55 -12.26
N ALA A 183 -6.42 -9.25 -11.40
CA ALA A 183 -7.10 -7.96 -11.40
C ALA A 183 -6.11 -6.84 -11.04
N ASP A 184 -5.38 -7.02 -9.94
CA ASP A 184 -4.49 -6.01 -9.37
C ASP A 184 -3.40 -5.62 -10.35
N ILE A 185 -2.64 -6.61 -10.85
CA ILE A 185 -1.47 -6.33 -11.69
C ILE A 185 -1.89 -5.90 -13.10
N TYR A 186 -2.81 -6.61 -13.76
CA TYR A 186 -3.09 -6.35 -15.18
C TYR A 186 -4.08 -5.22 -15.44
N LEU A 187 -4.99 -4.92 -14.51
CA LEU A 187 -6.00 -3.90 -14.71
C LEU A 187 -5.71 -2.66 -13.89
N PHE A 188 -5.55 -2.81 -12.58
CA PHE A 188 -5.58 -1.66 -11.67
C PHE A 188 -4.22 -0.99 -11.51
N ASN A 189 -3.14 -1.73 -11.26
CA ASN A 189 -1.80 -1.14 -11.11
C ASN A 189 -1.33 -0.50 -12.42
N ILE A 190 -1.47 -1.23 -13.54
CA ILE A 190 -1.12 -0.69 -14.86
C ILE A 190 -2.06 0.47 -15.21
N GLY A 191 -3.37 0.28 -15.09
CA GLY A 191 -4.34 1.32 -15.41
C GLY A 191 -4.13 2.60 -14.58
N GLY A 192 -3.80 2.46 -13.30
CA GLY A 192 -3.50 3.55 -12.39
C GLY A 192 -2.23 4.30 -12.78
N ALA A 193 -1.14 3.58 -13.01
CA ALA A 193 0.12 4.17 -13.49
C ALA A 193 -0.07 4.94 -14.80
N LEU A 194 -0.85 4.38 -15.74
CA LEU A 194 -1.21 5.04 -17.01
C LEU A 194 -2.09 6.28 -16.79
N LEU A 195 -3.08 6.19 -15.91
CA LEU A 195 -3.99 7.31 -15.64
C LEU A 195 -3.22 8.52 -15.10
N PHE A 196 -2.27 8.30 -14.20
CA PHE A 196 -1.48 9.36 -13.55
C PHE A 196 -0.30 9.87 -14.39
N THR A 197 -0.07 9.36 -15.61
CA THR A 197 0.79 10.06 -16.58
C THR A 197 0.14 11.34 -17.11
N SER A 198 -1.18 11.50 -16.94
CA SER A 198 -1.92 12.70 -17.34
C SER A 198 -1.77 13.80 -16.28
N ASP A 199 -1.17 14.92 -16.68
CA ASP A 199 -1.01 16.10 -15.82
C ASP A 199 -2.36 16.67 -15.35
N ALA A 200 -3.42 16.60 -16.17
CA ALA A 200 -4.76 17.05 -15.77
C ALA A 200 -5.34 16.16 -14.65
N VAL A 201 -5.07 14.85 -14.69
CA VAL A 201 -5.51 13.94 -13.64
C VAL A 201 -4.67 14.18 -12.38
N ALA A 202 -3.35 14.27 -12.52
CA ALA A 202 -2.46 14.57 -11.40
C ALA A 202 -2.82 15.90 -10.72
N GLU A 203 -3.13 16.94 -11.49
CA GLU A 203 -3.56 18.26 -10.99
C GLU A 203 -4.94 18.20 -10.31
N PHE A 204 -5.89 17.44 -10.84
CA PHE A 204 -7.19 17.25 -10.16
C PHE A 204 -7.00 16.57 -8.80
N PHE A 205 -6.25 15.46 -8.75
CA PHE A 205 -6.05 14.74 -7.50
C PHE A 205 -5.20 15.53 -6.51
N SER A 206 -4.07 16.12 -6.92
CA SER A 206 -3.18 16.89 -6.04
C SER A 206 -3.73 18.26 -5.65
N GLY A 207 -4.42 18.96 -6.56
CA GLY A 207 -4.86 20.34 -6.37
C GLY A 207 -6.31 20.46 -5.90
N THR A 208 -7.23 19.73 -6.55
CA THR A 208 -8.66 19.79 -6.18
C THR A 208 -8.98 18.89 -4.99
N LEU A 209 -8.50 17.64 -5.03
CA LEU A 209 -8.73 16.68 -3.94
C LEU A 209 -7.62 16.69 -2.90
N ASN A 210 -6.56 17.50 -3.06
CA ASN A 210 -5.43 17.58 -2.13
C ASN A 210 -4.90 16.20 -1.73
N MET A 211 -4.83 15.29 -2.70
CA MET A 211 -4.42 13.91 -2.49
C MET A 211 -2.93 13.84 -2.18
N THR A 212 -2.55 13.08 -1.16
CA THR A 212 -1.14 12.84 -0.82
C THR A 212 -0.98 11.55 -0.01
N ALA A 213 0.25 11.08 0.11
CA ALA A 213 0.61 9.88 0.86
C ALA A 213 0.92 10.22 2.32
N TRP A 214 0.29 9.50 3.24
CA TRP A 214 0.56 9.50 4.69
C TRP A 214 1.08 8.12 5.11
N PRO A 215 2.26 7.69 4.61
CA PRO A 215 2.79 6.37 4.91
C PRO A 215 3.13 6.20 6.38
N GLY A 216 3.19 4.96 6.85
CA GLY A 216 3.78 4.59 8.13
C GLY A 216 5.28 4.91 8.21
N GLN A 217 5.85 4.71 9.40
CA GLN A 217 7.29 4.81 9.63
C GLN A 217 7.82 3.38 9.82
N PRO A 218 8.12 2.64 8.73
CA PRO A 218 8.46 1.23 8.80
C PRO A 218 9.71 1.06 9.64
N ALA A 219 9.68 0.16 10.61
CA ALA A 219 10.78 -0.03 11.54
C ALA A 219 11.05 -1.51 11.78
N TRP A 220 12.32 -1.88 11.79
CA TRP A 220 12.72 -3.25 12.06
C TRP A 220 12.94 -3.45 13.55
N ASN A 221 12.38 -4.54 14.09
CA ASN A 221 12.68 -4.99 15.44
C ASN A 221 13.67 -6.17 15.39
N PRO A 222 14.93 -5.96 15.81
CA PRO A 222 15.96 -7.00 15.77
C PRO A 222 15.71 -8.15 16.76
N GLN A 223 15.01 -7.90 17.87
CA GLN A 223 14.78 -8.91 18.91
C GLN A 223 13.87 -10.05 18.43
N TYR A 224 12.86 -9.71 17.63
CA TYR A 224 11.85 -10.67 17.17
C TYR A 224 11.83 -10.84 15.64
N GLY A 225 12.69 -10.11 14.91
CA GLY A 225 12.75 -10.15 13.45
C GLY A 225 11.46 -9.66 12.79
N THR A 226 10.79 -8.69 13.40
CA THR A 226 9.49 -8.20 12.93
C THR A 226 9.59 -6.85 12.22
N LEU A 227 8.70 -6.62 11.26
CA LEU A 227 8.48 -5.31 10.65
C LEU A 227 7.32 -4.58 11.37
N GLU A 228 7.60 -3.36 11.82
CA GLU A 228 6.74 -2.55 12.67
C GLU A 228 6.31 -1.27 11.99
N ASN A 229 5.12 -0.78 12.35
CA ASN A 229 4.61 0.54 11.98
C ASN A 229 4.72 0.87 10.48
N HIS A 230 4.75 -0.16 9.65
CA HIS A 230 4.62 -0.07 8.20
C HIS A 230 3.14 0.04 7.85
N GLY A 231 2.87 0.68 6.73
CA GLY A 231 1.58 0.72 6.10
C GLY A 231 1.51 1.83 5.07
N GLN A 232 0.84 1.56 3.95
CA GLN A 232 0.64 2.56 2.92
C GLN A 232 -0.75 3.19 3.04
N TYR A 233 -0.78 4.49 3.28
CA TYR A 233 -2.03 5.24 3.39
C TYR A 233 -1.97 6.50 2.55
N TYR A 234 -3.15 6.90 2.12
CA TYR A 234 -3.38 8.09 1.34
C TYR A 234 -4.49 8.90 1.99
N ILE A 235 -4.49 10.19 1.71
CA ILE A 235 -5.58 11.06 2.08
C ILE A 235 -6.06 11.84 0.87
N MET A 236 -7.30 12.30 0.93
CA MET A 236 -7.86 13.36 0.11
C MET A 236 -8.51 14.38 1.05
N LYS A 237 -8.30 15.67 0.74
CA LYS A 237 -9.00 16.79 1.37
C LYS A 237 -9.72 17.60 0.29
N TYR A 238 -11.05 17.57 0.32
CA TYR A 238 -11.87 18.42 -0.53
C TYR A 238 -12.30 19.67 0.24
N ARG A 239 -11.75 20.83 -0.13
CA ARG A 239 -12.12 22.12 0.49
C ARG A 239 -13.56 22.46 0.17
N LEU A 240 -14.36 22.75 1.20
CA LEU A 240 -15.75 23.11 1.02
C LEU A 240 -15.87 24.52 0.41
N PRO A 241 -16.77 24.75 -0.57
CA PRO A 241 -16.92 26.05 -1.25
C PRO A 241 -17.19 27.23 -0.31
N TYR A 242 -17.84 26.99 0.84
CA TYR A 242 -18.21 28.01 1.82
C TYR A 242 -17.44 27.89 3.13
N GLY A 243 -16.44 27.01 3.20
CA GLY A 243 -15.61 26.77 4.38
C GLY A 243 -14.14 26.93 4.04
N GLU A 244 -13.63 28.17 4.03
CA GLU A 244 -12.23 28.47 3.65
C GLU A 244 -11.19 27.70 4.49
N ARG A 245 -11.58 27.29 5.69
CA ARG A 245 -10.75 26.56 6.65
C ARG A 245 -11.19 25.11 6.85
N THR A 246 -12.24 24.64 6.19
CA THR A 246 -12.80 23.32 6.45
C THR A 246 -12.80 22.47 5.18
N SER A 247 -12.26 21.26 5.29
CA SER A 247 -12.26 20.29 4.21
C SER A 247 -12.92 18.98 4.64
N LEU A 248 -13.67 18.36 3.73
CA LEU A 248 -13.99 16.95 3.84
C LEU A 248 -12.70 16.16 3.73
N PHE A 249 -12.52 15.19 4.61
CA PHE A 249 -11.33 14.37 4.67
C PHE A 249 -11.68 12.91 4.43
N TYR A 250 -10.89 12.26 3.60
CA TYR A 250 -10.94 10.83 3.39
C TYR A 250 -9.53 10.26 3.52
N HIS A 251 -9.35 9.33 4.45
CA HIS A 251 -8.12 8.56 4.62
C HIS A 251 -8.39 7.13 4.15
N PHE A 252 -7.53 6.62 3.28
CA PHE A 252 -7.70 5.29 2.71
C PHE A 252 -6.38 4.54 2.58
N GLY A 253 -6.48 3.22 2.54
CA GLY A 253 -5.37 2.28 2.58
C GLY A 253 -5.94 0.91 2.95
N ASP A 254 -5.28 0.21 3.86
CA ASP A 254 -5.84 -0.95 4.58
C ASP A 254 -7.01 -0.57 5.53
N ASN A 255 -7.33 0.72 5.65
CA ASN A 255 -8.51 1.24 6.34
C ASN A 255 -9.16 2.36 5.52
N GLY A 256 -10.43 2.65 5.80
CA GLY A 256 -11.17 3.76 5.22
C GLY A 256 -11.81 4.60 6.32
N MET A 257 -11.42 5.87 6.43
CA MET A 257 -11.96 6.82 7.40
C MET A 257 -12.44 8.09 6.72
N LEU A 258 -13.64 8.53 7.06
CA LEU A 258 -14.18 9.83 6.68
C LEU A 258 -14.08 10.78 7.86
N GLY A 259 -13.87 12.06 7.57
CA GLY A 259 -13.62 13.03 8.60
C GLY A 259 -13.72 14.47 8.12
N VAL A 260 -13.28 15.36 9.01
CA VAL A 260 -13.20 16.80 8.76
C VAL A 260 -11.80 17.27 9.13
N SER A 261 -11.18 18.01 8.22
CA SER A 261 -9.91 18.71 8.43
C SER A 261 -10.21 20.19 8.63
N TYR A 262 -9.76 20.74 9.76
CA TYR A 262 -9.83 22.17 10.05
C TYR A 262 -8.44 22.79 9.97
N ARG A 263 -8.28 23.73 9.06
CA ARG A 263 -7.07 24.53 8.86
C ARG A 263 -7.07 25.70 9.84
N HIS A 264 -6.25 25.61 10.89
CA HIS A 264 -6.20 26.65 11.92
C HIS A 264 -5.24 27.79 11.58
N ASN A 265 -4.15 27.51 10.85
CA ASN A 265 -3.19 28.46 10.29
C ASN A 265 -3.02 28.24 8.77
N ASP A 266 -2.24 29.07 8.07
CA ASP A 266 -2.18 29.02 6.60
C ASP A 266 -1.76 27.67 6.00
N ASP A 267 -0.87 26.96 6.71
CA ASP A 267 -0.30 25.68 6.33
C ASP A 267 -0.65 24.53 7.27
N GLU A 268 -1.20 24.79 8.46
CA GLU A 268 -1.41 23.76 9.48
C GLU A 268 -2.89 23.39 9.68
N SER A 269 -3.14 22.09 9.78
CA SER A 269 -4.48 21.52 9.94
C SER A 269 -4.55 20.49 11.06
N VAL A 270 -5.70 20.48 11.74
CA VAL A 270 -6.10 19.41 12.65
C VAL A 270 -7.25 18.64 12.01
N THR A 271 -7.13 17.33 11.92
CA THR A 271 -8.12 16.47 11.28
C THR A 271 -8.64 15.44 12.26
N MET A 272 -9.96 15.25 12.30
CA MET A 272 -10.62 14.16 13.02
C MET A 272 -11.33 13.27 12.02
N SER A 273 -11.17 11.96 12.14
CA SER A 273 -11.83 10.99 11.26
C SER A 273 -12.24 9.72 11.99
N ALA A 274 -13.23 9.02 11.44
CA ALA A 274 -13.64 7.70 11.88
C ALA A 274 -14.10 6.85 10.70
N GLY A 275 -14.05 5.53 10.87
CA GLY A 275 -14.50 4.61 9.85
C GLY A 275 -14.14 3.17 10.18
N PHE A 276 -13.76 2.43 9.15
CA PHE A 276 -13.55 0.99 9.23
C PHE A 276 -12.16 0.60 8.76
N ALA A 277 -11.66 -0.49 9.32
CA ALA A 277 -10.32 -0.97 9.08
C ALA A 277 -10.38 -2.48 8.83
N ALA A 278 -9.63 -3.00 7.84
CA ALA A 278 -9.48 -4.44 7.70
C ALA A 278 -8.92 -5.04 9.00
N ARG A 279 -9.51 -6.12 9.48
CA ARG A 279 -9.13 -6.78 10.74
C ARG A 279 -8.49 -8.13 10.49
N GLU A 280 -9.19 -8.99 9.76
CA GLU A 280 -8.78 -10.35 9.39
C GLU A 280 -9.21 -10.62 7.94
N LEU A 281 -8.37 -11.29 7.16
CA LEU A 281 -8.75 -11.85 5.87
C LEU A 281 -9.57 -13.13 6.07
N ARG A 282 -10.62 -13.31 5.26
CA ARG A 282 -11.46 -14.50 5.28
C ARG A 282 -11.71 -14.97 3.87
N THR A 283 -11.45 -16.25 3.61
CA THR A 283 -11.86 -16.88 2.35
C THR A 283 -13.38 -16.93 2.29
N VAL A 284 -13.98 -16.25 1.31
CA VAL A 284 -15.44 -16.16 1.14
C VAL A 284 -15.97 -17.17 0.14
N ASP A 285 -15.19 -17.51 -0.88
CA ASP A 285 -15.60 -18.46 -1.91
C ASP A 285 -14.39 -19.28 -2.37
N VAL A 286 -14.62 -20.57 -2.59
CA VAL A 286 -13.73 -21.45 -3.35
C VAL A 286 -14.59 -22.15 -4.40
N THR A 287 -14.69 -21.57 -5.59
CA THR A 287 -15.44 -22.21 -6.68
C THR A 287 -14.50 -22.84 -7.69
N ASN A 288 -14.73 -24.13 -7.97
CA ASN A 288 -13.91 -24.92 -8.91
C ASN A 288 -12.40 -24.86 -8.60
N GLY A 289 -12.06 -24.70 -7.32
CA GLY A 289 -10.69 -24.57 -6.82
C GLY A 289 -10.03 -23.21 -7.07
N ALA A 290 -10.78 -22.18 -7.46
CA ALA A 290 -10.32 -20.78 -7.43
C ALA A 290 -10.89 -20.10 -6.19
N ARG A 291 -10.01 -19.51 -5.37
CA ARG A 291 -10.41 -18.80 -4.15
C ARG A 291 -10.72 -17.33 -4.43
N SER A 292 -11.51 -16.73 -3.54
CA SER A 292 -11.61 -15.28 -3.35
C SER A 292 -11.61 -14.99 -1.84
N VAL A 293 -10.95 -13.90 -1.47
CA VAL A 293 -10.76 -13.47 -0.08
C VAL A 293 -11.49 -12.14 0.13
N THR A 294 -12.03 -11.92 1.34
CA THR A 294 -12.56 -10.63 1.77
C THR A 294 -11.98 -10.25 3.12
N VAL A 295 -12.21 -9.01 3.55
CA VAL A 295 -11.80 -8.51 4.87
C VAL A 295 -12.99 -8.45 5.83
N SER A 296 -12.78 -8.90 7.07
CA SER A 296 -13.64 -8.50 8.17
C SER A 296 -13.30 -7.07 8.61
N LEU A 297 -14.32 -6.26 8.90
CA LEU A 297 -14.14 -4.86 9.27
C LEU A 297 -14.15 -4.66 10.79
N GLY A 298 -13.20 -3.88 11.28
CA GLY A 298 -13.17 -3.30 12.63
C GLY A 298 -13.42 -1.79 12.59
N TRP A 299 -13.74 -1.18 13.73
CA TRP A 299 -13.82 0.28 13.82
C TRP A 299 -12.42 0.88 13.97
N ILE A 300 -12.24 2.08 13.44
CA ILE A 300 -11.04 2.90 13.61
C ILE A 300 -11.42 4.37 13.69
N ALA A 301 -10.68 5.13 14.49
CA ALA A 301 -10.78 6.58 14.57
C ALA A 301 -9.38 7.19 14.65
N GLY A 302 -9.22 8.41 14.14
CA GLY A 302 -7.94 9.10 14.05
C GLY A 302 -8.05 10.58 14.36
N LEU A 303 -7.02 11.11 15.02
CA LEU A 303 -6.72 12.52 15.15
C LEU A 303 -5.36 12.79 14.52
N PHE A 304 -5.28 13.77 13.65
CA PHE A 304 -4.06 14.10 12.90
C PHE A 304 -3.75 15.58 13.01
N TYR A 305 -2.46 15.89 13.03
CA TYR A 305 -1.93 17.22 12.91
C TYR A 305 -0.94 17.23 11.74
N ASP A 306 -1.21 18.04 10.73
CA ASP A 306 -0.43 18.08 9.50
C ASP A 306 -0.07 19.52 9.11
N ARG A 307 1.09 19.66 8.46
CA ARG A 307 1.56 20.92 7.87
C ARG A 307 1.76 20.73 6.39
N ASN A 308 1.13 21.57 5.57
CA ASN A 308 1.07 21.45 4.12
C ASN A 308 0.60 20.05 3.70
N ASN A 309 -0.40 19.44 4.34
CA ASN A 309 -0.82 18.05 4.07
C ASN A 309 0.27 16.99 4.29
N SER A 310 1.39 17.31 4.93
CA SER A 310 2.34 16.30 5.43
C SER A 310 2.10 16.10 6.92
N VAL A 311 1.71 14.89 7.33
CA VAL A 311 1.33 14.64 8.73
C VAL A 311 2.56 14.72 9.63
N LEU A 312 2.46 15.53 10.68
CA LEU A 312 3.49 15.73 11.69
C LEU A 312 3.26 14.81 12.89
N ALA A 313 2.00 14.66 13.30
CA ALA A 313 1.60 13.79 14.40
C ALA A 313 0.25 13.14 14.12
N SER A 314 0.08 11.91 14.60
CA SER A 314 -1.22 11.23 14.57
C SER A 314 -1.42 10.34 15.78
N VAL A 315 -2.69 10.19 16.16
CA VAL A 315 -3.17 9.17 17.09
C VAL A 315 -4.31 8.44 16.41
N MET A 316 -4.16 7.14 16.25
CA MET A 316 -5.23 6.26 15.77
C MET A 316 -5.63 5.30 16.89
N ALA A 317 -6.92 5.07 17.05
CA ALA A 317 -7.48 4.05 17.93
C ALA A 317 -8.36 3.10 17.11
N SER A 318 -8.27 1.80 17.38
CA SER A 318 -9.05 0.80 16.65
C SER A 318 -9.35 -0.43 17.49
N ASN A 319 -10.21 -1.32 17.00
CA ASN A 319 -10.38 -2.67 17.55
C ASN A 319 -9.65 -3.76 16.75
N ARG A 320 -8.63 -3.41 15.95
CA ARG A 320 -7.74 -4.38 15.31
C ARG A 320 -7.04 -5.22 16.36
N VAL A 321 -6.81 -6.50 16.06
CA VAL A 321 -6.14 -7.45 16.97
C VAL A 321 -4.76 -6.93 17.37
N ASN A 322 -4.02 -6.46 16.37
CA ASN A 322 -2.63 -6.11 16.50
C ASN A 322 -2.38 -4.67 16.99
N GLU A 323 -3.42 -3.84 17.07
CA GLU A 323 -3.24 -2.41 17.28
C GLU A 323 -4.50 -1.72 17.81
N LYS A 324 -4.54 -1.55 19.13
CA LYS A 324 -5.60 -0.81 19.82
C LYS A 324 -5.37 0.69 19.71
N VAL A 325 -4.13 1.14 19.89
CA VAL A 325 -3.72 2.54 19.78
C VAL A 325 -2.39 2.61 19.05
N ARG A 326 -2.25 3.55 18.12
CA ARG A 326 -0.99 3.90 17.45
C ARG A 326 -0.80 5.40 17.51
N VAL A 327 0.38 5.82 17.93
CA VAL A 327 0.82 7.20 17.97
C VAL A 327 2.02 7.32 17.05
N ASN A 328 2.00 8.29 16.15
CA ASN A 328 3.14 8.66 15.32
C ASN A 328 3.50 10.13 15.53
N VAL A 329 4.79 10.38 15.57
CA VAL A 329 5.42 11.70 15.46
C VAL A 329 6.45 11.57 14.34
N TYR A 330 6.26 12.29 13.24
CA TYR A 330 7.16 12.21 12.10
C TYR A 330 8.36 13.14 12.27
N PRO A 331 9.47 12.93 11.51
CA PRO A 331 10.62 13.82 11.54
C PRO A 331 10.21 15.28 11.30
N GLY A 332 10.89 16.21 11.98
CA GLY A 332 10.67 17.66 11.83
C GLY A 332 10.08 18.32 13.07
N MET A 333 9.42 17.57 13.95
CA MET A 333 8.97 18.08 15.26
C MET A 333 10.04 17.95 16.34
N VAL A 334 10.86 16.90 16.29
CA VAL A 334 11.88 16.60 17.30
C VAL A 334 13.24 16.45 16.63
N ARG A 335 14.29 17.00 17.26
CA ARG A 335 15.67 16.84 16.84
C ARG A 335 16.45 16.03 17.86
N LEU A 336 17.07 14.94 17.43
CA LEU A 336 18.05 14.17 18.20
C LEU A 336 19.37 14.13 17.44
N PHE A 337 20.48 14.37 18.14
CA PHE A 337 21.83 14.35 17.55
C PHE A 337 21.99 15.24 16.30
N GLY A 338 21.29 16.38 16.26
CA GLY A 338 21.32 17.31 15.12
C GLY A 338 20.49 16.87 13.90
N SER A 339 19.86 15.69 13.94
CA SER A 339 18.98 15.18 12.88
C SER A 339 17.51 15.27 13.30
N THR A 340 16.61 15.45 12.33
CA THR A 340 15.17 15.32 12.59
C THR A 340 14.81 13.84 12.75
N THR A 341 14.10 13.52 13.83
CA THR A 341 13.83 12.13 14.20
C THR A 341 12.33 11.93 14.38
N GLY A 342 11.82 10.85 13.80
CA GLY A 342 10.46 10.40 14.02
C GLY A 342 10.39 9.38 15.15
N PHE A 343 9.24 9.29 15.79
CA PHE A 343 8.93 8.36 16.85
C PHE A 343 7.57 7.73 16.58
N PHE A 344 7.39 6.51 17.06
CA PHE A 344 6.07 5.92 17.15
C PHE A 344 5.96 5.07 18.41
N ALA A 345 4.72 4.89 18.84
CA ALA A 345 4.35 3.95 19.89
C ALA A 345 3.03 3.27 19.51
N GLY A 346 2.91 1.99 19.80
CA GLY A 346 1.72 1.21 19.58
C GLY A 346 1.40 0.34 20.79
N LEU A 347 0.10 0.20 21.08
CA LEU A 347 -0.44 -0.67 22.11
C LEU A 347 -1.39 -1.67 21.44
N GLY A 348 -1.09 -2.97 21.52
CA GLY A 348 -1.96 -4.06 21.07
C GLY A 348 -3.07 -4.38 22.08
N ARG A 349 -3.98 -5.30 21.74
CA ARG A 349 -5.10 -5.69 22.64
C ARG A 349 -4.65 -6.45 23.89
N ASP A 350 -3.52 -7.16 23.82
CA ASP A 350 -2.94 -7.93 24.94
C ASP A 350 -1.92 -7.10 25.74
N ASP A 351 -2.09 -5.78 25.78
CA ASP A 351 -1.14 -4.83 26.40
C ASP A 351 0.32 -4.95 25.92
N ARG A 352 0.50 -5.48 24.70
CA ARG A 352 1.79 -5.55 24.02
C ARG A 352 2.14 -4.17 23.49
N LEU A 353 3.25 -3.64 23.97
CA LEU A 353 3.78 -2.34 23.60
C LEU A 353 4.86 -2.51 22.53
N VAL A 354 4.80 -1.66 21.52
CA VAL A 354 5.87 -1.44 20.56
C VAL A 354 6.20 0.03 20.54
N ALA A 355 7.48 0.37 20.48
CA ALA A 355 7.92 1.73 20.26
C ALA A 355 9.15 1.74 19.36
N GLY A 356 9.36 2.83 18.64
CA GLY A 356 10.51 2.93 17.76
C GLY A 356 10.81 4.34 17.32
N ILE A 357 11.92 4.44 16.62
CA ILE A 357 12.46 5.68 16.08
C ILE A 357 12.69 5.53 14.58
N SER A 358 12.53 6.61 13.83
CA SER A 358 12.77 6.66 12.39
C SER A 358 13.62 7.89 12.04
N PHE A 359 14.28 7.83 10.89
CA PHE A 359 15.12 8.91 10.39
C PHE A 359 14.76 9.18 8.94
N SER A 360 14.74 10.45 8.53
CA SER A 360 14.40 10.84 7.15
C SER A 360 15.38 10.31 6.10
N TRP A 361 16.63 10.04 6.49
CA TRP A 361 17.70 9.55 5.61
C TRP A 361 17.80 8.02 5.54
N LEU A 362 16.97 7.28 6.30
CA LEU A 362 16.90 5.83 6.21
C LEU A 362 15.53 5.37 5.68
N PRO A 363 15.49 4.30 4.88
CA PRO A 363 14.22 3.72 4.44
C PRO A 363 13.44 3.03 5.57
N PHE A 364 14.10 2.74 6.70
CA PHE A 364 13.49 2.13 7.88
C PHE A 364 14.05 2.70 9.18
N GLY A 365 13.24 2.57 10.24
CA GLY A 365 13.61 2.85 11.62
C GLY A 365 13.94 1.60 12.44
N PHE A 366 14.12 1.79 13.74
CA PHE A 366 14.35 0.71 14.69
C PHE A 366 13.22 0.66 15.71
N ALA A 367 12.81 -0.54 16.08
CA ALA A 367 11.72 -0.78 17.01
C ALA A 367 12.12 -1.75 18.12
N LEU A 368 11.46 -1.60 19.27
CA LEU A 368 11.51 -2.51 20.39
C LEU A 368 10.09 -2.91 20.78
N ARG A 369 9.94 -4.14 21.27
CA ARG A 369 8.68 -4.64 21.84
C ARG A 369 8.94 -5.17 23.23
N ASN A 370 7.95 -5.02 24.12
CA ASN A 370 8.00 -5.64 25.44
C ASN A 370 7.80 -7.17 25.40
N SER A 371 7.14 -7.68 24.36
CA SER A 371 6.77 -9.09 24.22
C SER A 371 6.82 -9.53 22.74
N PRO A 372 6.94 -10.84 22.45
CA PRO A 372 6.83 -11.35 21.09
C PRO A 372 5.52 -10.93 20.40
N PRO A 373 5.47 -10.80 19.06
CA PRO A 373 4.22 -10.55 18.36
C PRO A 373 3.20 -11.68 18.62
N PRO A 374 1.88 -11.40 18.57
CA PRO A 374 0.89 -12.46 18.64
C PRO A 374 1.04 -13.40 17.44
N PRO A 375 0.73 -14.70 17.59
CA PRO A 375 0.62 -15.58 16.44
C PRO A 375 -0.50 -15.07 15.51
N PRO A 376 -0.42 -15.33 14.19
CA PRO A 376 -1.49 -14.99 13.27
C PRO A 376 -2.83 -15.61 13.70
N SER A 377 -3.92 -14.86 13.57
CA SER A 377 -5.27 -15.38 13.77
C SER A 377 -5.63 -16.35 12.66
N LEU A 378 -6.13 -17.54 13.03
CA LEU A 378 -6.63 -18.56 12.11
C LEU A 378 -7.96 -18.16 11.47
#